data_AF-A0A094H6D3-F1
#
_entry.id   AF-A0A094H6D3-F1
#
_cell.length_a   1.000
_cell.length_b   1.000
_cell.length_c   1.000
_cell.angle_alpha   90.00
_cell.angle_beta   90.00
_cell.angle_gamma   90.00
#
_symmetry.space_group_name_H-M   'P 1'
#
loop_
_entity.id
_entity.type
_entity.pdbx_description
1 polymer ?
#
loop_
_entity_poly.entity_id
_entity_poly.type
_entity_poly.pdbx_seq_one_letter_code
_entity_poly.pdbx_strand_id
1 'polypeptide(L)'
;MAGITYLPWIWASIRLRRYIVLHKAHRNTLVIRIGPTALSFNDPRAAQAIYGHSSVAIKDTYYDSGAAAHRHLADTRDKAEHSRKRRILSAGYALTTVVRWEDKVVSRIQALLNQYDKHCPQANEPFQSDTTSLDHRRWMNLFTIDIINDIGLSANLRLLKKGDDLI
;
A
#
# COMPACT_ATOMS: atom_id res chain seq x y z
N MET A 1 -23.59 -14.48 -0.42
CA MET A 1 -22.86 -14.94 -1.63
C MET A 1 -23.52 -14.28 -2.83
N ALA A 2 -22.74 -13.84 -3.80
CA ALA A 2 -23.14 -12.83 -4.78
C ALA A 2 -23.00 -13.40 -6.21
N GLY A 3 -23.80 -14.42 -6.53
CA GLY A 3 -23.70 -15.14 -7.82
C GLY A 3 -24.22 -14.35 -9.02
N ILE A 4 -25.09 -13.36 -8.79
CA ILE A 4 -25.85 -12.67 -9.84
C ILE A 4 -25.37 -11.22 -10.03
N THR A 5 -24.84 -10.58 -8.99
CA THR A 5 -24.44 -9.16 -9.03
C THR A 5 -23.34 -8.88 -8.02
N TYR A 6 -22.55 -7.83 -8.23
CA TYR A 6 -21.54 -7.35 -7.27
C TYR A 6 -22.12 -6.59 -6.07
N LEU A 7 -23.43 -6.28 -6.05
CA LEU A 7 -24.03 -5.43 -5.01
C LEU A 7 -23.76 -5.90 -3.55
N PRO A 8 -23.88 -7.19 -3.19
CA PRO A 8 -23.59 -7.62 -1.83
C PRO A 8 -22.11 -7.42 -1.45
N TRP A 9 -21.21 -7.55 -2.44
CA TRP A 9 -19.79 -7.34 -2.27
C TRP A 9 -19.45 -5.85 -2.08
N ILE A 10 -20.08 -4.98 -2.87
CA ILE A 10 -19.99 -3.53 -2.72
C ILE A 10 -20.53 -3.10 -1.35
N TRP A 11 -21.68 -3.63 -0.93
CA TRP A 11 -22.26 -3.33 0.38
C TRP A 11 -21.33 -3.71 1.54
N ALA A 12 -20.72 -4.90 1.49
CA ALA A 12 -19.72 -5.32 2.47
C ALA A 12 -18.47 -4.40 2.46
N SER A 13 -18.13 -3.82 1.31
CA SER A 13 -17.02 -2.86 1.16
C SER A 13 -17.33 -1.52 1.81
N ILE A 14 -18.50 -0.95 1.55
CA ILE A 14 -18.97 0.30 2.15
C ILE A 14 -19.00 0.20 3.68
N ARG A 15 -19.33 -0.98 4.22
CA ARG A 15 -19.35 -1.25 5.66
C ARG A 15 -17.98 -1.62 6.25
N LEU A 16 -16.90 -1.60 5.48
CA LEU A 16 -15.55 -2.01 5.88
C LEU A 16 -15.48 -3.44 6.47
N ARG A 17 -16.36 -4.33 6.01
CA ARG A 17 -16.54 -5.69 6.57
C ARG A 17 -16.23 -6.82 5.58
N ARG A 18 -15.65 -6.51 4.41
CA ARG A 18 -15.28 -7.52 3.39
C ARG A 18 -14.52 -8.70 3.98
N TYR A 19 -13.49 -8.43 4.78
CA TYR A 19 -12.62 -9.47 5.34
C TYR A 19 -13.40 -10.45 6.24
N ILE A 20 -14.33 -9.97 7.07
CA ILE A 20 -15.17 -10.83 7.94
C ILE A 20 -16.12 -11.67 7.08
N VAL A 21 -16.77 -11.05 6.11
CA VAL A 21 -17.71 -11.75 5.20
C VAL A 21 -16.98 -12.86 4.44
N LEU A 22 -15.80 -12.55 3.91
CA LEU A 22 -14.96 -13.48 3.18
C LEU A 22 -14.47 -14.63 4.08
N HIS A 23 -13.94 -14.29 5.26
CA HIS A 23 -13.46 -15.27 6.24
C HIS A 23 -14.58 -16.23 6.66
N LYS A 24 -15.78 -15.71 6.97
CA LYS A 24 -16.93 -16.55 7.33
C LYS A 24 -17.36 -17.48 6.20
N ALA A 25 -17.39 -16.98 4.95
CA ALA A 25 -17.77 -17.77 3.80
C ALA A 25 -16.77 -18.91 3.50
N HIS A 26 -15.48 -18.66 3.73
CA HIS A 26 -14.43 -19.66 3.53
C HIS A 26 -14.31 -20.72 4.64
N ARG A 27 -15.06 -20.60 5.75
CA ARG A 27 -15.08 -21.64 6.80
C ARG A 27 -15.58 -22.99 6.29
N ASN A 28 -16.49 -22.97 5.32
CA ASN A 28 -17.14 -24.17 4.82
C ASN A 28 -16.62 -24.59 3.43
N THR A 29 -15.89 -23.71 2.72
CA THR A 29 -15.47 -23.93 1.33
C THR A 29 -14.16 -23.21 0.99
N LEU A 30 -13.31 -23.85 0.19
CA LEU A 30 -12.05 -23.24 -0.26
C LEU A 30 -12.24 -22.23 -1.39
N VAL A 31 -13.33 -22.32 -2.14
CA VAL A 31 -13.60 -21.43 -3.28
C VAL A 31 -15.00 -20.87 -3.15
N ILE A 32 -15.12 -19.54 -3.22
CA ILE A 32 -16.41 -18.86 -3.16
C ILE A 32 -16.56 -17.89 -4.33
N ARG A 33 -17.80 -17.73 -4.79
CA ARG A 33 -18.14 -16.73 -5.80
C ARG A 33 -18.51 -15.40 -5.13
N ILE A 34 -17.73 -14.36 -5.42
CA ILE A 34 -17.91 -13.00 -4.86
C ILE A 34 -18.57 -12.02 -5.84
N GLY A 35 -18.72 -12.43 -7.09
CA GLY A 35 -19.46 -11.70 -8.12
C GLY A 35 -19.77 -12.59 -9.33
N PRO A 36 -20.47 -12.07 -10.35
CA PRO A 36 -20.80 -12.79 -11.57
C PRO A 36 -19.61 -13.51 -12.21
N THR A 37 -18.48 -12.81 -12.35
CA THR A 37 -17.24 -13.33 -12.97
C THR A 37 -16.06 -13.39 -12.00
N ALA A 38 -16.30 -13.22 -10.69
CA ALA A 38 -15.23 -13.14 -9.68
C ALA A 38 -15.31 -14.28 -8.66
N LEU A 39 -14.18 -14.97 -8.51
CA LEU A 39 -13.97 -16.04 -7.53
C LEU A 39 -12.94 -15.61 -6.50
N SER A 40 -13.15 -16.01 -5.24
CA SER A 40 -12.18 -15.90 -4.17
C SER A 40 -11.72 -17.29 -3.77
N PHE A 41 -10.41 -17.45 -3.58
CA PHE A 41 -9.75 -18.71 -3.25
C PHE A 41 -9.10 -18.60 -1.87
N ASN A 42 -9.33 -19.58 -1.02
CA ASN A 42 -8.70 -19.78 0.28
C ASN A 42 -7.95 -21.12 0.30
N ASP A 43 -7.10 -21.33 -0.71
CA ASP A 43 -6.24 -22.50 -0.84
C ASP A 43 -4.81 -22.02 -1.13
N PRO A 44 -3.79 -22.45 -0.35
CA PRO A 44 -2.41 -22.03 -0.57
C PRO A 44 -1.88 -22.37 -1.99
N ARG A 45 -2.40 -23.42 -2.62
CA ARG A 45 -2.02 -23.82 -3.98
C ARG A 45 -2.51 -22.81 -5.03
N ALA A 46 -3.59 -22.10 -4.74
CA ALA A 46 -4.14 -21.10 -5.66
C ALA A 46 -3.18 -19.91 -5.84
N ALA A 47 -2.40 -19.56 -4.82
CA ALA A 47 -1.41 -18.48 -4.93
C ALA A 47 -0.36 -18.80 -6.03
N GLN A 48 0.17 -20.03 -6.04
CA GLN A 48 1.11 -20.46 -7.08
C GLN A 48 0.43 -20.57 -8.45
N ALA A 49 -0.80 -21.08 -8.52
CA ALA A 49 -1.53 -21.17 -9.79
C ALA A 49 -1.86 -19.80 -10.41
N ILE A 50 -2.17 -18.79 -9.59
CA ILE A 50 -2.58 -17.44 -10.03
C ILE A 50 -1.36 -16.53 -10.27
N TYR A 51 -0.35 -16.58 -9.40
CA TYR A 51 0.79 -15.66 -9.43
C TYR A 51 2.12 -16.30 -9.85
N GLY A 52 2.15 -17.61 -10.05
CA GLY A 52 3.35 -18.35 -10.45
C GLY A 52 3.83 -17.99 -11.84
N HIS A 53 5.10 -18.31 -12.12
CA HIS A 53 5.80 -17.95 -13.36
C HIS A 53 5.09 -18.49 -14.63
N SER A 54 4.50 -19.68 -14.54
CA SER A 54 3.76 -20.35 -15.62
C SER A 54 2.27 -20.00 -15.65
N SER A 55 1.80 -19.07 -14.82
CA SER A 55 0.38 -18.75 -14.78
C SER A 55 -0.09 -18.11 -16.08
N VAL A 56 -1.22 -18.59 -16.60
CA VAL A 56 -1.93 -17.96 -17.71
C VAL A 56 -2.76 -16.76 -17.26
N ALA A 57 -3.02 -16.63 -15.95
CA ALA A 57 -3.78 -15.51 -15.40
C ALA A 57 -3.10 -14.18 -15.75
N ILE A 58 -3.91 -13.18 -16.04
CA ILE A 58 -3.49 -11.80 -16.26
C ILE A 58 -4.22 -10.91 -15.25
N LYS A 59 -3.69 -9.71 -15.01
CA LYS A 59 -4.37 -8.71 -14.20
C LYS A 59 -5.74 -8.40 -14.81
N ASP A 60 -6.74 -8.30 -13.95
CA ASP A 60 -8.13 -8.06 -14.35
C ASP A 60 -8.34 -6.64 -14.94
N THR A 61 -9.46 -6.44 -15.64
CA THR A 61 -9.95 -5.12 -16.06
C THR A 61 -10.07 -4.09 -14.93
N TYR A 62 -10.15 -4.52 -13.68
CA TYR A 62 -10.04 -3.65 -12.51
C TYR A 62 -8.85 -2.68 -12.57
N TYR A 63 -7.71 -3.10 -13.14
CA TYR A 63 -6.54 -2.23 -13.26
C TYR A 63 -6.67 -1.16 -14.34
N ASP A 64 -7.69 -1.23 -15.20
CA ASP A 64 -7.94 -0.23 -16.23
C ASP A 64 -8.59 1.03 -15.63
N SER A 65 -9.34 0.92 -14.53
CA SER A 65 -10.07 2.05 -13.95
C SER A 65 -9.16 3.10 -13.30
N GLY A 66 -7.96 2.71 -12.89
CA GLY A 66 -6.97 3.61 -12.28
C GLY A 66 -5.80 3.96 -13.21
N ALA A 67 -5.81 3.45 -14.45
CA ALA A 67 -4.72 3.66 -15.37
C ALA A 67 -4.76 5.08 -15.95
N ALA A 68 -3.61 5.75 -15.97
CA ALA A 68 -3.44 6.99 -16.71
C ALA A 68 -3.32 6.73 -18.22
N ALA A 69 -3.12 7.78 -19.02
CA ALA A 69 -2.86 7.67 -20.46
C ALA A 69 -1.72 6.68 -20.80
N HIS A 70 -0.74 6.56 -19.89
CA HIS A 70 0.32 5.56 -19.95
C HIS A 70 0.31 4.68 -18.70
N ARG A 71 0.23 3.37 -18.91
CA ARG A 71 0.27 2.38 -17.82
C ARG A 71 1.67 2.29 -17.22
N HIS A 72 1.79 2.40 -15.91
CA HIS A 72 3.03 2.13 -15.18
C HIS A 72 3.22 0.62 -14.91
N LEU A 73 4.22 0.25 -14.09
CA LEU A 73 4.51 -1.16 -13.80
C LEU A 73 3.38 -1.87 -13.05
N ALA A 74 2.68 -1.18 -12.14
CA ALA A 74 1.70 -1.81 -11.25
C ALA A 74 0.32 -2.06 -11.90
N ASP A 75 -0.07 -1.31 -12.93
CA ASP A 75 -1.39 -1.38 -13.61
C ASP A 75 -1.31 -2.01 -15.00
N THR A 76 -0.12 -2.12 -15.61
CA THR A 76 0.00 -2.84 -16.90
C THR A 76 -0.44 -4.30 -16.76
N ARG A 77 -1.38 -4.69 -17.64
CA ARG A 77 -1.96 -6.03 -17.75
C ARG A 77 -1.22 -6.90 -18.77
N ASP A 78 -0.53 -6.27 -19.72
CA ASP A 78 0.33 -6.95 -20.70
C ASP A 78 1.61 -7.45 -20.03
N LYS A 79 1.90 -8.75 -20.19
CA LYS A 79 3.04 -9.45 -19.58
C LYS A 79 4.38 -9.04 -20.17
N ALA A 80 4.45 -8.78 -21.48
CA ALA A 80 5.67 -8.37 -22.15
C ALA A 80 6.06 -6.94 -21.72
N GLU A 81 5.10 -6.02 -21.72
CA GLU A 81 5.30 -4.66 -21.21
C GLU A 81 5.64 -4.63 -19.73
N HIS A 82 4.98 -5.48 -18.92
CA HIS A 82 5.33 -5.64 -17.51
C HIS A 82 6.78 -6.11 -17.33
N SER A 83 7.19 -7.15 -18.07
CA SER A 83 8.55 -7.69 -18.03
C SER A 83 9.60 -6.63 -18.41
N ARG A 84 9.35 -5.89 -19.50
CA ARG A 84 10.21 -4.82 -19.96
C ARG A 84 10.37 -3.71 -18.92
N LYS A 85 9.26 -3.18 -18.38
CA LYS A 85 9.26 -2.12 -17.35
C LYS A 85 9.93 -2.59 -16.06
N ARG A 86 9.65 -3.82 -15.63
CA ARG A 86 10.27 -4.43 -14.43
C ARG A 86 11.78 -4.51 -14.59
N ARG A 87 12.27 -4.94 -15.76
CA ARG A 87 13.71 -5.02 -16.06
C ARG A 87 14.39 -3.65 -16.00
N ILE A 88 13.73 -2.60 -16.48
CA ILE A 88 14.27 -1.24 -16.41
C ILE A 88 14.38 -0.78 -14.94
N LEU A 89 13.37 -1.06 -14.12
CA LEU A 89 13.33 -0.63 -12.72
C LEU A 89 14.15 -1.52 -11.77
N SER A 90 14.48 -2.76 -12.15
CA SER A 90 15.07 -3.74 -11.21
C SER A 90 16.41 -3.32 -10.64
N ALA A 91 17.22 -2.56 -11.38
CA ALA A 91 18.50 -2.05 -10.88
C ALA A 91 18.33 -1.02 -9.74
N GLY A 92 17.29 -0.18 -9.82
CA GLY A 92 16.97 0.79 -8.78
C GLY A 92 16.53 0.15 -7.47
N TYR A 93 15.84 -0.99 -7.54
CA TYR A 93 15.35 -1.74 -6.39
C TYR A 93 16.23 -2.95 -6.00
N ALA A 94 17.44 -3.05 -6.56
CA ALA A 94 18.39 -4.07 -6.15
C ALA A 94 18.82 -3.83 -4.69
N LEU A 95 19.07 -4.90 -3.93
CA LEU A 95 19.45 -4.81 -2.51
C LEU A 95 20.66 -3.88 -2.30
N THR A 96 21.65 -3.96 -3.19
CA THR A 96 22.84 -3.08 -3.16
C THR A 96 22.49 -1.60 -3.31
N THR A 97 21.44 -1.27 -4.07
CA THR A 97 20.94 0.10 -4.22
C THR A 97 20.12 0.51 -3.01
N VAL A 98 19.25 -0.38 -2.50
CA VAL A 98 18.41 -0.11 -1.33
C VAL A 98 19.23 0.17 -0.08
N VAL A 99 20.32 -0.58 0.15
CA VAL A 99 21.24 -0.35 1.27
C VAL A 99 21.86 1.05 1.21
N ARG A 100 22.14 1.59 0.01
CA ARG A 100 22.66 2.96 -0.12
C ARG A 100 21.67 4.04 0.28
N TRP A 101 20.38 3.71 0.44
CA TRP A 101 19.36 4.65 0.90
C TRP A 101 19.21 4.68 2.42
N GLU A 102 19.97 3.88 3.16
CA GLU A 102 19.91 3.82 4.63
C GLU A 102 20.04 5.21 5.26
N ASP A 103 21.03 6.01 4.86
CA ASP A 103 21.22 7.37 5.38
C ASP A 103 20.00 8.27 5.14
N LYS A 104 19.35 8.12 3.99
CA LYS A 104 18.11 8.86 3.66
C LYS A 104 16.97 8.42 4.59
N VAL A 105 16.82 7.12 4.82
CA VAL A 105 15.80 6.56 5.71
C VAL A 105 16.04 7.03 7.15
N VAL A 106 17.26 6.87 7.67
CA VAL A 106 17.65 7.27 9.02
C VAL A 106 17.40 8.76 9.23
N SER A 107 17.78 9.61 8.26
CA SER A 107 17.54 11.05 8.33
C SER A 107 16.05 11.41 8.47
N ARG A 108 15.14 10.65 7.83
CA ARG A 108 13.68 10.90 7.85
C ARG A 108 13.05 10.34 9.12
N ILE A 109 13.54 9.21 9.61
CA ILE A 109 13.17 8.69 10.93
C ILE A 109 13.56 9.70 12.00
N GLN A 110 14.78 10.24 11.96
CA GLN A 110 15.20 11.26 12.92
C GLN A 110 14.33 12.52 12.83
N ALA A 111 13.99 12.97 11.63
CA ALA A 111 13.08 14.11 11.46
C ALA A 111 11.68 13.86 12.04
N LEU A 112 11.16 12.63 11.91
CA LEU A 112 9.89 12.21 12.49
C LEU A 112 9.97 12.16 14.03
N LEU A 113 11.01 11.53 14.58
CA LEU A 113 11.24 11.45 16.03
C LEU A 113 11.37 12.84 16.64
N ASN A 114 12.13 13.74 16.01
CA ASN A 114 12.25 15.12 16.46
C ASN A 114 10.90 15.86 16.52
N GLN A 115 9.91 15.47 15.71
CA GLN A 115 8.56 16.04 15.80
C GLN A 115 7.78 15.40 16.95
N TYR A 116 7.90 14.08 17.13
CA TYR A 116 7.25 13.38 18.25
C TYR A 116 7.76 13.88 19.60
N ASP A 117 9.08 14.09 19.73
CA ASP A 117 9.70 14.58 20.95
C ASP A 117 9.17 15.96 21.36
N LYS A 118 8.79 16.83 20.40
CA LYS A 118 8.17 18.14 20.70
C LYS A 118 6.77 18.01 21.29
N HIS A 119 6.09 16.89 21.04
CA HIS A 119 4.76 16.61 21.54
C HIS A 119 4.79 15.74 22.80
N CYS A 120 5.97 15.28 23.24
CA CYS A 120 6.11 14.57 24.50
C CYS A 120 6.10 15.56 25.69
N PRO A 121 5.35 15.27 26.77
CA PRO A 121 5.37 16.09 27.97
C PRO A 121 6.76 16.03 28.62
N GLN A 122 7.19 17.14 29.21
CA GLN A 122 8.43 17.15 29.99
C GLN A 122 8.25 16.31 31.26
N ALA A 123 9.34 15.74 31.79
CA ALA A 123 9.33 14.78 32.90
C ALA A 123 8.59 15.26 34.18
N ASN A 124 8.37 16.57 34.32
CA ASN A 124 7.73 17.19 35.47
C ASN A 124 6.34 17.78 35.17
N GLU A 125 5.83 17.63 33.94
CA GLU A 125 4.49 18.11 33.58
C GLU A 125 3.44 17.00 33.66
N PRO A 126 2.26 17.26 34.26
CA PRO A 126 1.18 16.28 34.29
C PRO A 126 0.70 15.97 32.87
N PHE A 127 0.52 14.69 32.57
CA PHE A 127 0.00 14.24 31.28
C PHE A 127 -1.41 14.82 31.05
N GLN A 128 -1.52 15.73 30.09
CA GLN A 128 -2.78 16.30 29.64
C GLN A 128 -3.14 15.67 28.28
N SER A 129 -4.22 14.91 28.21
CA SER A 129 -4.63 14.17 27.00
C SER A 129 -4.84 15.07 25.79
N ASP A 130 -5.32 16.30 26.00
CA ASP A 130 -5.72 17.20 24.92
C ASP A 130 -4.52 17.90 24.26
N THR A 131 -3.46 18.21 25.01
CA THR A 131 -2.24 18.85 24.50
C THR A 131 -1.17 17.85 24.06
N THR A 132 -1.27 16.59 24.50
CA THR A 132 -0.32 15.50 24.19
C THR A 132 -0.79 14.61 23.02
N SER A 133 -1.97 14.88 22.46
CA SER A 133 -2.50 14.06 21.35
C SER A 133 -1.81 14.39 20.02
N LEU A 134 -1.23 13.36 19.40
CA LEU A 134 -0.55 13.46 18.11
C LEU A 134 -1.30 12.62 17.07
N ASP A 135 -1.67 13.22 15.93
CA ASP A 135 -2.24 12.48 14.80
C ASP A 135 -1.14 11.67 14.09
N HIS A 136 -0.93 10.45 14.58
CA HIS A 136 0.06 9.52 14.03
C HIS A 136 -0.19 9.24 12.54
N ARG A 137 -1.45 9.18 12.10
CA ARG A 137 -1.79 8.93 10.69
C ARG A 137 -1.28 10.06 9.80
N ARG A 138 -1.49 11.32 10.21
CA ARG A 138 -0.96 12.49 9.48
C ARG A 138 0.56 12.42 9.39
N TRP A 139 1.26 12.20 10.51
CA TRP A 139 2.72 12.16 10.53
C TRP A 139 3.30 11.02 9.69
N MET A 140 2.69 9.83 9.71
CA MET A 140 3.10 8.72 8.86
C MET A 140 2.85 8.98 7.37
N ASN A 141 1.80 9.73 7.03
CA ASN A 141 1.59 10.17 5.64
C ASN A 141 2.68 11.14 5.19
N LEU A 142 3.00 12.16 6.01
CA LEU A 142 4.10 13.10 5.71
C LEU A 142 5.43 12.35 5.56
N PHE A 143 5.73 11.42 6.48
CA PHE A 143 6.92 10.59 6.43
C PHE A 143 7.00 9.80 5.12
N THR A 144 5.90 9.14 4.74
CA THR A 144 5.83 8.31 3.53
C THR A 144 6.03 9.15 2.26
N ILE A 145 5.42 10.33 2.19
CA ILE A 145 5.59 11.22 1.04
C ILE A 145 7.04 11.72 0.96
N ASP A 146 7.60 12.22 2.06
CA ASP A 146 8.94 12.82 2.08
C ASP A 146 10.03 11.78 1.75
N ILE A 147 9.91 10.56 2.32
CA ILE A 147 10.90 9.49 2.09
C ILE A 147 10.83 8.91 0.68
N ILE A 148 9.61 8.68 0.13
CA ILE A 148 9.45 8.15 -1.23
C ILE A 148 9.92 9.17 -2.27
N ASN A 149 9.66 10.46 -2.07
CA ASN A 149 10.12 11.50 -2.98
C ASN A 149 11.65 11.65 -2.94
N ASP A 150 12.29 11.56 -1.76
CA ASP A 150 13.75 11.60 -1.69
C ASP A 150 14.40 10.36 -2.32
N ILE A 151 13.86 9.16 -2.05
CA ILE A 151 14.42 7.93 -2.61
C ILE A 151 14.16 7.85 -4.11
N GLY A 152 12.92 8.08 -4.54
CA GLY A 152 12.47 7.86 -5.92
C GLY A 152 12.82 9.00 -6.87
N LEU A 153 12.79 10.25 -6.40
CA LEU A 153 12.96 11.45 -7.23
C LEU A 153 14.15 12.32 -6.79
N SER A 154 14.88 11.95 -5.73
CA SER A 154 15.89 12.80 -5.10
C SER A 154 15.38 14.19 -4.70
N ALA A 155 14.07 14.29 -4.44
CA ALA A 155 13.40 15.52 -4.06
C ALA A 155 13.29 15.61 -2.54
N ASN A 156 13.89 16.65 -1.95
CA ASN A 156 13.81 16.90 -0.51
C ASN A 156 12.71 17.93 -0.22
N LEU A 157 11.49 17.44 0.00
CA LEU A 157 10.30 18.27 0.22
C LEU A 157 10.26 18.88 1.62
N ARG A 158 10.97 18.26 2.59
CA ARG A 158 11.10 18.73 3.98
C ARG A 158 9.75 18.77 4.72
N LEU A 159 8.77 18.01 4.27
CA LEU A 159 7.41 18.01 4.82
C LEU A 159 7.41 17.65 6.31
N LEU A 160 8.24 16.69 6.72
CA LEU A 160 8.38 16.32 8.14
C LEU A 160 8.93 17.47 8.98
N LYS A 161 9.88 18.25 8.45
CA LYS A 161 10.45 19.38 9.20
C LYS A 161 9.45 20.53 9.33
N LYS A 162 8.66 20.79 8.29
CA LYS A 162 7.61 21.81 8.30
C LYS A 162 6.40 21.40 9.14
N GLY A 163 6.03 20.12 9.13
CA GLY A 163 4.80 19.61 9.76
C GLY A 163 3.55 19.80 8.88
N ASP A 164 3.71 20.20 7.62
CA ASP A 164 2.64 20.39 6.64
C ASP A 164 2.97 19.70 5.30
N ASP A 165 1.96 19.58 4.45
CA ASP A 165 2.02 19.03 3.10
C ASP A 165 2.03 20.12 2.01
N LEU A 166 2.34 21.37 2.37
CA LEU A 166 2.39 22.51 1.45
C LEU A 166 3.79 22.62 0.81
N ILE A 167 3.83 22.60 -0.52
CA ILE A 167 5.04 22.69 -1.35
C ILE A 167 5.09 24.05 -2.03
#